data_AF-A0A7C9K9W2-F1
#
_entry.id   AF-A0A7C9K9W2-F1
#
_cell.length_a   1.000
_cell.length_b   1.000
_cell.length_c   1.000
_cell.angle_alpha   90.00
_cell.angle_beta   90.00
_cell.angle_gamma   90.00
#
_symmetry.space_group_name_H-M   'P 1'
#
loop_
_entity.id
_entity.type
_entity.pdbx_description
1 polymer ?
#
loop_
_entity_poly.entity_id
_entity_poly.type
_entity_poly.pdbx_seq_one_letter_code
_entity_poly.pdbx_strand_id
1 'polypeptide(L)'
;MINRALKTFLGIKLEQAWADLAYIAPALHLRIARRTRALDDWMKVFGISNYARHNALADALATAELFLVLQPLLASHGAINFRDATSLERAWKRQSQPV
;
A
#
# COMPACT_ATOMS: atom_id res chain seq x y z
N MET A 1 5.94 -11.73 6.31
CA MET A 1 6.25 -13.13 5.94
C MET A 1 7.52 -13.26 5.09
N ILE A 2 7.71 -12.42 4.06
CA ILE A 2 8.88 -12.50 3.17
C ILE A 2 10.24 -12.35 3.89
N ASN A 3 10.39 -11.42 4.85
CA ASN A 3 11.64 -11.28 5.61
C ASN A 3 12.05 -12.56 6.35
N ARG A 4 11.07 -13.32 6.87
CA ARG A 4 11.35 -14.59 7.54
C ARG A 4 11.81 -15.63 6.51
N ALA A 5 11.12 -15.75 5.38
CA ALA A 5 11.50 -16.68 4.32
C ALA A 5 12.90 -16.40 3.76
N LEU A 6 13.21 -15.14 3.44
CA LEU A 6 14.54 -14.73 2.95
C LEU A 6 15.64 -15.09 3.96
N LYS A 7 15.41 -14.84 5.25
CA LYS A 7 16.36 -15.20 6.29
C LYS A 7 16.54 -16.72 6.40
N THR A 8 15.45 -17.48 6.39
CA THR A 8 15.48 -18.94 6.58
C THR A 8 16.10 -19.68 5.41
N PHE A 9 15.78 -19.30 4.17
CA PHE A 9 16.18 -20.06 2.98
C PHE A 9 17.41 -19.48 2.27
N LEU A 10 17.66 -18.17 2.40
CA LEU A 10 18.76 -17.49 1.70
C LEU A 10 19.77 -16.84 2.64
N GLY A 11 19.52 -16.82 3.95
CA GLY A 11 20.39 -16.11 4.90
C GLY A 11 20.35 -14.58 4.76
N ILE A 12 19.46 -14.04 3.91
CA ILE A 12 19.39 -12.61 3.60
C ILE A 12 18.42 -11.91 4.54
N LYS A 13 18.86 -10.80 5.13
CA LYS A 13 17.99 -9.86 5.83
C LYS A 13 17.61 -8.73 4.88
N LEU A 14 16.32 -8.58 4.61
CA LEU A 14 15.82 -7.46 3.82
C LEU A 14 15.70 -6.23 4.72
N GLU A 15 16.55 -5.23 4.46
CA GLU A 15 16.57 -3.97 5.22
C GLU A 15 15.76 -2.85 4.57
N GLN A 16 15.29 -3.08 3.34
CA GLN A 16 14.47 -2.12 2.62
C GLN A 16 13.18 -1.84 3.38
N ALA A 17 12.86 -0.56 3.50
CA ALA A 17 11.61 -0.11 4.08
C ALA A 17 10.46 -0.50 3.15
N TRP A 18 9.31 -0.81 3.76
CA TRP A 18 8.08 -1.12 3.07
C TRP A 18 7.16 0.09 3.09
N ALA A 19 6.45 0.33 1.99
CA ALA A 19 5.38 1.31 1.88
C ALA A 19 4.06 0.57 1.70
N ASP A 20 3.14 0.75 2.63
CA ASP A 20 1.87 0.02 2.61
C ASP A 20 0.75 0.85 1.97
N LEU A 21 0.32 0.42 0.78
CA LEU A 21 -0.71 1.12 0.00
C LEU A 21 -2.06 1.18 0.71
N ALA A 22 -2.39 0.22 1.57
CA ALA A 22 -3.63 0.25 2.34
C ALA A 22 -3.69 1.43 3.32
N TYR A 23 -2.52 1.95 3.73
CA TYR A 23 -2.40 3.12 4.60
C TYR A 23 -2.03 4.40 3.83
N ILE A 24 -1.43 4.29 2.65
CA ILE A 24 -1.14 5.45 1.79
C ILE A 24 -2.42 5.95 1.08
N ALA A 25 -3.20 5.04 0.48
CA ALA A 25 -4.44 5.40 -0.22
C ALA A 25 -5.41 6.25 0.64
N PRO A 26 -5.69 5.92 1.92
CA PRO A 26 -6.57 6.75 2.74
C PRO A 26 -6.00 8.11 3.09
N ALA A 27 -4.68 8.26 3.20
CA ALA A 27 -4.02 9.55 3.42
C ALA A 27 -4.27 10.52 2.24
N LEU A 28 -4.42 9.99 1.04
CA LEU A 28 -4.64 10.74 -0.20
C LEU A 28 -6.13 11.04 -0.46
N HIS A 29 -7.04 10.23 0.11
CA HIS A 29 -8.49 10.37 -0.09
C HIS A 29 -9.29 10.19 1.20
N LEU A 30 -9.22 11.19 2.08
CA LEU A 30 -9.91 11.20 3.39
C LEU A 30 -11.44 10.95 3.32
N ARG A 31 -12.11 11.43 2.26
CA ARG A 31 -13.55 11.22 2.08
C ARG A 31 -13.91 9.76 1.80
N ILE A 32 -13.07 9.07 1.04
CA ILE A 32 -13.27 7.66 0.65
C ILE A 32 -12.79 6.73 1.77
N ALA A 33 -11.69 7.11 2.44
CA ALA A 33 -11.08 6.40 3.56
C ALA A 33 -12.05 6.02 4.69
N ARG A 34 -13.14 6.77 4.88
CA ARG A 34 -14.18 6.44 5.88
C ARG A 34 -14.95 5.15 5.57
N ARG A 35 -14.94 4.72 4.29
CA ARG A 35 -15.68 3.55 3.79
C ARG A 35 -14.76 2.42 3.32
N THR A 36 -13.45 2.64 3.26
CA THR A 36 -12.47 1.69 2.74
C THR A 36 -11.35 1.48 3.74
N ARG A 37 -11.22 0.24 4.25
CA ARG A 37 -10.21 -0.10 5.27
C ARG A 37 -9.19 -1.10 4.76
N ALA A 38 -9.62 -2.03 3.92
CA ALA A 38 -8.74 -3.05 3.36
C ALA A 38 -8.17 -2.61 2.00
N LEU A 39 -7.04 -3.21 1.64
CA LEU A 39 -6.44 -3.05 0.30
C LEU A 39 -7.45 -3.40 -0.81
N ASP A 40 -8.25 -4.44 -0.60
CA ASP A 40 -9.30 -4.88 -1.53
C ASP A 40 -10.37 -3.83 -1.76
N ASP A 41 -10.70 -3.03 -0.73
CA ASP A 41 -11.70 -1.98 -0.86
C ASP A 41 -11.19 -0.88 -1.81
N TRP A 42 -9.90 -0.57 -1.73
CA TRP A 42 -9.24 0.37 -2.65
C TRP A 42 -9.17 -0.17 -4.06
N MET A 43 -8.86 -1.45 -4.24
CA MET A 43 -8.91 -2.09 -5.56
C MET A 43 -10.31 -1.94 -6.18
N LYS A 44 -11.38 -2.17 -5.39
CA LYS A 44 -12.76 -1.99 -5.86
C LYS A 44 -13.09 -0.54 -6.20
N VAL A 45 -12.65 0.43 -5.38
CA VAL A 45 -12.87 1.87 -5.65
C VAL A 45 -12.29 2.29 -7.00
N PHE A 46 -11.12 1.76 -7.36
CA PHE A 46 -10.45 2.07 -8.62
C PHE A 46 -10.76 1.10 -9.76
N GLY A 47 -11.69 0.15 -9.56
CA GLY A 47 -12.09 -0.81 -10.59
C GLY A 47 -11.02 -1.84 -10.97
N ILE A 48 -10.05 -2.09 -10.09
CA ILE A 48 -8.96 -3.04 -10.30
C ILE A 48 -9.46 -4.45 -10.01
N SER A 49 -9.35 -5.34 -11.00
CA SER A 49 -9.78 -6.73 -10.89
C SER A 49 -8.60 -7.66 -10.64
N ASN A 50 -8.61 -8.35 -9.50
CA ASN A 50 -7.66 -9.41 -9.23
C ASN A 50 -8.12 -10.72 -9.89
N TYR A 51 -7.44 -11.12 -10.96
CA TYR A 51 -7.84 -12.25 -11.80
C TYR A 51 -7.75 -13.62 -11.09
N ALA A 52 -6.98 -13.72 -10.01
CA ALA A 52 -6.84 -14.95 -9.23
C ALA A 52 -6.52 -14.62 -7.77
N ARG A 53 -7.53 -14.19 -7.01
CA ARG A 53 -7.36 -13.87 -5.58
C ARG A 53 -6.70 -15.03 -4.83
N HIS A 54 -5.77 -14.70 -3.93
CA HIS A 54 -4.92 -15.65 -3.18
C HIS A 54 -3.80 -16.28 -4.01
N ASN A 55 -3.64 -15.88 -5.27
CA ASN A 55 -2.43 -16.15 -6.03
C ASN A 55 -1.44 -15.00 -5.83
N ALA A 56 -0.23 -15.31 -5.36
CA ALA A 56 0.77 -14.29 -5.05
C ALA A 56 1.15 -13.39 -6.25
N LEU A 57 1.17 -13.94 -7.47
CA LEU A 57 1.45 -13.17 -8.69
C LEU A 57 0.29 -12.22 -9.00
N ALA A 58 -0.95 -12.71 -8.92
CA ALA A 58 -2.14 -11.91 -9.18
C ALA A 58 -2.31 -10.79 -8.14
N ASP A 59 -2.08 -11.10 -6.87
CA ASP A 59 -2.12 -10.14 -5.76
C ASP A 59 -1.02 -9.06 -5.93
N ALA A 60 0.19 -9.45 -6.35
CA ALA A 60 1.28 -8.52 -6.63
C ALA A 60 0.98 -7.60 -7.83
N LEU A 61 0.41 -8.15 -8.90
CA LEU A 61 0.01 -7.37 -10.07
C LEU A 61 -1.07 -6.35 -9.72
N ALA A 62 -2.16 -6.79 -9.06
CA ALA A 62 -3.24 -5.90 -8.64
C ALA A 62 -2.73 -4.79 -7.69
N THR A 63 -1.77 -5.11 -6.83
CA THR A 63 -1.12 -4.12 -5.95
C THR A 63 -0.28 -3.12 -6.75
N ALA A 64 0.42 -3.57 -7.80
CA ALA A 64 1.19 -2.69 -8.68
C ALA A 64 0.28 -1.76 -9.50
N GLU A 65 -0.85 -2.27 -10.00
CA GLU A 65 -1.88 -1.47 -10.66
C GLU A 65 -2.44 -0.40 -9.73
N LEU A 66 -2.74 -0.77 -8.48
CA LEU A 66 -3.17 0.20 -7.47
C LEU A 66 -2.12 1.28 -7.24
N PHE A 67 -0.83 0.91 -7.17
CA PHE A 67 0.24 1.89 -7.03
C PHE A 67 0.28 2.87 -8.21
N LEU A 68 0.14 2.40 -9.45
CA LEU A 68 0.10 3.25 -10.65
C LEU A 68 -1.06 4.24 -10.60
N VAL A 69 -2.23 3.82 -10.14
CA VAL A 69 -3.41 4.69 -9.97
C VAL A 69 -3.17 5.75 -8.88
N LEU A 70 -2.44 5.40 -7.82
CA LEU A 70 -2.13 6.33 -6.72
C LEU A 70 -1.00 7.32 -7.04
N GLN A 71 -0.16 7.08 -8.05
CA GLN A 71 0.99 7.94 -8.36
C GLN A 71 0.63 9.41 -8.64
N PRO A 72 -0.37 9.73 -9.48
CA PRO A 72 -0.77 11.13 -9.70
C PRO A 72 -1.27 11.80 -8.42
N LEU A 73 -1.90 11.03 -7.53
CA LEU A 73 -2.40 11.52 -6.24
C LEU A 73 -1.27 11.76 -5.25
N LEU A 74 -0.26 10.89 -5.22
CA LEU A 74 0.96 11.10 -4.45
C LEU A 74 1.65 12.40 -4.90
N ALA A 75 1.80 12.58 -6.21
CA ALA A 75 2.41 13.78 -6.78
C ALA A 75 1.64 15.06 -6.42
N SER A 76 0.30 15.04 -6.46
CA SER A 76 -0.52 16.21 -6.09
C SER A 76 -0.46 16.56 -4.60
N HIS A 77 -0.11 15.59 -3.75
CA HIS A 77 0.16 15.79 -2.32
C HIS A 77 1.64 16.09 -2.01
N GLY A 78 2.47 16.32 -3.05
CA GLY A 78 3.89 16.62 -2.89
C GLY A 78 4.77 15.41 -2.56
N ALA A 79 4.23 14.18 -2.62
CA ALA A 79 4.99 12.96 -2.42
C ALA A 79 5.59 12.46 -3.74
N ILE A 80 6.87 12.76 -3.95
CA ILE A 80 7.58 12.49 -5.22
C ILE A 80 8.60 11.36 -5.09
N ASN A 81 8.90 10.92 -3.87
CA ASN A 81 9.82 9.83 -3.61
C ASN A 81 9.29 8.86 -2.53
N PHE A 82 10.00 7.76 -2.33
CA PHE A 82 9.63 6.72 -1.37
C PHE A 82 9.55 7.21 0.09
N ARG A 83 10.42 8.15 0.49
CA ARG A 83 10.41 8.72 1.84
C ARG A 83 9.14 9.52 2.10
N ASP A 84 8.65 10.24 1.09
CA ASP A 84 7.44 11.04 1.22
C ASP A 84 6.21 10.13 1.35
N ALA A 85 6.13 9.10 0.50
CA ALA A 85 5.05 8.10 0.55
C ALA A 85 4.99 7.38 1.91
N THR A 86 6.14 6.98 2.46
CA THR A 86 6.22 6.38 3.80
C THR A 86 5.94 7.38 4.93
N SER A 87 6.17 8.67 4.72
CA SER A 87 5.81 9.71 5.69
C SER A 87 4.30 9.92 5.76
N LEU A 88 3.61 9.87 4.62
CA LEU A 88 2.14 9.89 4.53
C LEU A 88 1.53 8.68 5.24
N GLU A 89 2.06 7.48 4.97
CA GLU A 89 1.67 6.25 5.67
C GLU A 89 1.75 6.41 7.19
N ARG A 90 2.89 6.89 7.70
CA ARG A 90 3.12 7.08 9.14
C ARG A 90 2.20 8.14 9.74
N ALA A 91 1.94 9.23 9.02
CA ALA A 91 1.01 10.26 9.45
C ALA A 91 -0.42 9.68 9.59
N TRP A 92 -0.86 8.90 8.62
CA TRP A 92 -2.16 8.24 8.66
C TRP A 92 -2.28 7.20 9.77
N LYS A 93 -1.26 6.34 9.95
CA LYS A 93 -1.23 5.35 11.05
C LYS A 93 -1.39 6.00 12.43
N ARG A 94 -0.76 7.16 12.65
CA ARG A 94 -0.92 7.94 13.89
C ARG A 94 -2.32 8.50 14.09
N GLN A 95 -3.01 8.89 13.02
CA GLN A 95 -4.38 9.41 13.09
C GLN A 95 -5.44 8.31 13.22
N SER A 96 -5.13 7.08 12.82
CA SER A 96 -6.08 5.96 12.72
C SER A 96 -5.97 4.90 13.83
N GLN A 97 -4.95 4.97 14.69
CA GLN A 97 -4.89 4.17 15.92
C GLN A 97 -5.82 4.77 17.00
N PRO A 98 -6.77 4.00 17.56
CA PRO A 98 -7.51 4.43 18.73
C PRO A 98 -6.57 4.50 19.94
N VAL A 99 -6.74 5.54 20.77
CA VAL A 99 -6.16 5.64 22.12
C VAL A 99 -6.75 4.56 23.01
#